data_AF-A0A9P1FTI1-F1
#
_entry.id   AF-A0A9P1FTI1-F1
#
_cell.length_a   1.000
_cell.length_b   1.000
_cell.length_c   1.000
_cell.angle_alpha   90.00
_cell.angle_beta   90.00
_cell.angle_gamma   90.00
#
_symmetry.space_group_name_H-M   'P 1'
#
loop_
_entity.id
_entity.type
_entity.pdbx_description
1 polymer ?
#
loop_
_entity_poly.entity_id
_entity_poly.type
_entity_poly.pdbx_seq_one_letter_code
_entity_poly.pdbx_strand_id
1 'polypeptide(L)'
;MFVTCCRCTEGADGGTEACADDEVLPISAVLTAAGMAKSSTGAEAAKSDETRVADSSKKLHACARSLRSRIDKDKQEVWKKTAAEFEVQKMIWQSLSMKGGEKLKGIAAMIESKVEYAIASHTKDLDSAIEALDTCLEKNKGHDLLSAAMSEAIEEIKNCPKTLAMQELASLLDSAAEELASGTKSRSATDVDDPLKRSDLQGGKLETAIRGAWSVLVIRDDPVAQEKRLFVVSPNGQQQCAGEYVMLPETANGQPVWEQKAGFFWLYSGTNGMWIIGAKDAKDKNFKCSHGLIFCRTLHHGVSPDQVDGVWERLHEDSFLEDSSIVVSSKIRPSQSLLVVTPNGQQRCAGNYVLTDAVAHGLPVWQHQSGKSYVYCGTNGSWIIGGSDAKELGFNCSKGVIYSKCAAGGVMPDKIGGLWLRLSDSKFVEDSDLVVTIKPQRLYVQTPYGQHRCAGEYVPLSDRTANGYPIWEHTAGSRCWLYSGNNGMWIIGGNDAAAKNFACTRGVIYCQRVHDGRTPEKMVGNWMRLDGEKFREDAAIVVSTDPPSLHVLCPRGQQRCGGEYLLLSDRFRHQPVWKQRGGHLRICTGSAGAWEVINGTPKEGGLEEQPLLR
;
A
#
# COMPACT_ATOMS: atom_id res chain seq x y z
N MET A 1 38.37 37.19 2.49
CA MET A 1 38.16 37.60 3.89
C MET A 1 38.35 36.36 4.77
N PHE A 2 39.03 36.50 5.90
CA PHE A 2 39.83 35.52 6.62
C PHE A 2 39.07 34.52 7.53
N VAL A 3 39.75 33.39 7.86
CA VAL A 3 39.60 32.42 8.98
C VAL A 3 38.35 31.49 8.98
N THR A 4 38.33 30.19 9.38
CA THR A 4 39.20 29.41 10.29
C THR A 4 39.02 27.89 10.11
N CYS A 5 40.12 27.16 10.32
CA CYS A 5 40.26 25.71 10.38
C CYS A 5 39.99 25.20 11.81
N CYS A 6 39.24 24.10 11.99
CA CYS A 6 39.12 23.42 13.29
C CYS A 6 39.74 22.02 13.22
N ARG A 7 40.84 21.87 13.96
CA ARG A 7 41.40 20.60 14.48
C ARG A 7 40.83 20.37 15.89
N CYS A 8 40.59 19.11 16.25
CA CYS A 8 40.65 18.48 17.59
C CYS A 8 40.12 17.03 17.42
N THR A 9 40.54 15.96 18.09
CA THR A 9 41.68 15.57 18.96
C THR A 9 41.50 14.05 19.16
N GLU A 10 42.60 13.30 19.17
CA GLU A 10 42.66 11.89 19.58
C GLU A 10 42.42 11.75 21.10
N GLY A 11 41.81 10.64 21.52
CA GLY A 11 41.64 10.27 22.93
C GLY A 11 41.46 8.76 23.05
N ALA A 12 42.39 8.15 23.79
CA ALA A 12 42.66 6.72 23.86
C ALA A 12 41.89 5.96 24.96
N ASP A 13 41.82 4.65 24.74
CA ASP A 13 41.93 3.50 25.66
C ASP A 13 41.30 3.50 27.06
N GLY A 14 40.56 2.42 27.31
CA GLY A 14 40.18 1.95 28.64
C GLY A 14 39.63 0.52 28.57
N GLY A 15 40.53 -0.47 28.71
CA GLY A 15 40.18 -1.89 28.80
C GLY A 15 39.79 -2.32 30.21
N THR A 16 38.99 -3.39 30.29
CA THR A 16 38.77 -4.16 31.52
C THR A 16 38.66 -5.65 31.17
N GLU A 17 39.53 -6.43 31.79
CA GLU A 17 39.61 -7.89 31.80
C GLU A 17 38.46 -8.51 32.61
N ALA A 18 37.99 -9.69 32.20
CA ALA A 18 37.30 -10.65 33.07
C ALA A 18 37.59 -12.09 32.62
N CYS A 19 37.70 -12.96 33.62
CA CYS A 19 38.39 -14.25 33.64
C CYS A 19 37.81 -15.37 32.76
N ALA A 20 38.72 -16.29 32.40
CA ALA A 20 38.47 -17.58 31.77
C ALA A 20 37.94 -18.62 32.77
N ASP A 21 37.16 -19.59 32.26
CA ASP A 21 37.27 -21.01 32.59
C ASP A 21 36.68 -21.86 31.43
N ASP A 22 37.21 -23.08 31.31
CA ASP A 22 37.35 -23.95 30.13
C ASP A 22 36.08 -24.59 29.50
N GLU A 23 36.11 -24.81 28.18
CA GLU A 23 36.14 -26.17 27.57
C GLU A 23 36.28 -26.08 26.03
N VAL A 24 37.42 -26.58 25.52
CA VAL A 24 37.86 -26.50 24.12
C VAL A 24 37.44 -27.74 23.32
N LEU A 25 36.92 -27.55 22.11
CA LEU A 25 36.94 -28.55 21.02
C LEU A 25 37.82 -28.04 19.86
N PRO A 26 38.52 -28.92 19.12
CA PRO A 26 39.63 -28.52 18.28
C PRO A 26 39.16 -27.96 16.93
N ILE A 27 39.63 -26.76 16.59
CA ILE A 27 39.55 -26.20 15.23
C ILE A 27 40.98 -25.91 14.77
N SER A 28 41.46 -26.68 13.81
CA SER A 28 42.70 -26.40 13.08
C SER A 28 42.40 -25.98 11.65
N ALA A 29 43.03 -24.87 11.28
CA ALA A 29 43.25 -24.29 9.95
C ALA A 29 42.05 -23.62 9.25
N VAL A 30 42.12 -22.30 9.11
CA VAL A 30 42.30 -21.59 7.81
C VAL A 30 42.38 -20.08 8.11
N LEU A 31 43.55 -19.47 7.92
CA LEU A 31 43.68 -18.04 7.62
C LEU A 31 44.99 -17.80 6.86
N THR A 32 44.89 -17.56 5.55
CA THR A 32 45.69 -16.55 4.82
C THR A 32 45.12 -16.39 3.42
N ALA A 33 44.56 -15.22 3.13
CA ALA A 33 44.88 -14.41 1.94
C ALA A 33 43.87 -13.26 1.81
N ALA A 34 44.34 -12.05 2.04
CA ALA A 34 43.69 -10.83 1.60
C ALA A 34 43.95 -10.63 0.10
N GLY A 35 42.93 -10.24 -0.67
CA GLY A 35 43.13 -9.79 -2.05
C GLY A 35 41.88 -9.73 -2.92
N MET A 36 41.53 -8.50 -3.32
CA MET A 36 40.77 -8.11 -4.53
C MET A 36 39.30 -8.57 -4.64
N ALA A 37 38.39 -7.62 -4.43
CA ALA A 37 36.97 -7.75 -4.78
C ALA A 37 36.80 -7.85 -6.31
N LYS A 38 36.58 -9.08 -6.80
CA LYS A 38 35.98 -9.34 -8.11
C LYS A 38 34.47 -9.41 -7.93
N SER A 39 33.73 -8.75 -8.83
CA SER A 39 32.27 -8.89 -8.90
C SER A 39 31.92 -10.36 -9.19
N SER A 40 31.41 -11.07 -8.19
CA SER A 40 30.96 -12.44 -8.33
C SER A 40 29.72 -12.50 -9.22
N THR A 41 29.80 -13.28 -10.29
CA THR A 41 28.67 -13.62 -11.16
C THR A 41 27.57 -14.34 -10.36
N GLY A 42 26.29 -14.06 -10.64
CA GLY A 42 25.13 -14.57 -9.87
C GLY A 42 25.01 -16.10 -9.71
N ALA A 43 25.78 -16.90 -10.44
CA ALA A 43 25.82 -18.35 -10.29
C ALA A 43 26.49 -18.83 -8.98
N GLU A 44 27.45 -18.06 -8.42
CA GLU A 44 28.09 -18.42 -7.14
C GLU A 44 27.18 -18.11 -5.95
N ALA A 45 26.41 -17.03 -6.02
CA ALA A 45 25.43 -16.67 -4.98
C ALA A 45 24.34 -17.76 -4.84
N ALA A 46 23.86 -18.32 -5.96
CA ALA A 46 22.84 -19.37 -5.95
C ALA A 46 23.31 -20.65 -5.24
N LYS A 47 24.56 -21.08 -5.45
CA LYS A 47 25.15 -22.25 -4.77
C LYS A 47 25.31 -22.04 -3.26
N SER A 48 25.59 -20.80 -2.84
CA SER A 48 25.71 -20.48 -1.41
C SER A 48 24.37 -20.53 -0.67
N ASP A 49 23.26 -20.25 -1.37
CA ASP A 49 21.93 -20.25 -0.73
C ASP A 49 21.37 -21.68 -0.59
N GLU A 50 21.64 -22.55 -1.57
CA GLU A 50 21.21 -23.97 -1.53
C GLU A 50 21.91 -24.74 -0.39
N THR A 51 23.21 -24.50 -0.19
CA THR A 51 23.96 -25.07 0.94
C THR A 51 23.44 -24.58 2.29
N ARG A 52 23.12 -23.28 2.39
CA ARG A 52 22.56 -22.69 3.62
C ARG A 52 21.19 -23.28 3.97
N VAL A 53 20.34 -23.53 2.97
CA VAL A 53 19.02 -24.15 3.16
C VAL A 53 19.14 -25.59 3.66
N ALA A 54 20.02 -26.39 3.05
CA ALA A 54 20.25 -27.77 3.46
C ALA A 54 20.77 -27.87 4.91
N ASP A 55 21.66 -26.95 5.30
CA ASP A 55 22.19 -26.91 6.67
C ASP A 55 21.13 -26.51 7.70
N SER A 56 20.24 -25.56 7.37
CA SER A 56 19.14 -25.18 8.26
C SER A 56 18.12 -26.31 8.44
N SER A 57 17.77 -27.02 7.37
CA SER A 57 16.88 -28.19 7.45
C SER A 57 17.46 -29.27 8.39
N LYS A 58 18.76 -29.59 8.24
CA LYS A 58 19.44 -30.54 9.14
C LYS A 58 19.44 -30.07 10.60
N LYS A 59 19.64 -28.77 10.85
CA LYS A 59 19.61 -28.19 12.19
C LYS A 59 18.23 -28.29 12.83
N LEU A 60 17.15 -28.06 12.08
CA LEU A 60 15.77 -28.19 12.58
C LEU A 60 15.47 -29.63 12.99
N HIS A 61 15.78 -30.62 12.16
CA HIS A 61 15.65 -32.04 12.52
C HIS A 61 16.49 -32.42 13.75
N ALA A 62 17.71 -31.88 13.87
CA ALA A 62 18.55 -32.10 15.05
C ALA A 62 17.93 -31.50 16.33
N CYS A 63 17.32 -30.31 16.23
CA CYS A 63 16.58 -29.70 17.33
C CYS A 63 15.35 -30.52 17.71
N ALA A 64 14.56 -30.99 16.74
CA ALA A 64 13.41 -31.85 16.97
C ALA A 64 13.78 -33.15 17.70
N ARG A 65 14.86 -33.82 17.28
CA ARG A 65 15.40 -35.01 17.98
C ARG A 65 15.84 -34.69 19.42
N SER A 66 16.51 -33.57 19.62
CA SER A 66 16.97 -33.14 20.95
C SER A 66 15.80 -32.87 21.89
N LEU A 67 14.72 -32.25 21.39
CA LEU A 67 13.49 -32.03 22.15
C LEU A 67 12.84 -33.35 22.57
N ARG A 68 12.69 -34.31 21.66
CA ARG A 68 12.11 -35.63 21.98
C ARG A 68 12.95 -36.37 23.02
N SER A 69 14.27 -36.37 22.88
CA SER A 69 15.15 -37.00 23.87
C SER A 69 15.01 -36.37 25.26
N ARG A 70 14.82 -35.05 25.34
CA ARG A 70 14.57 -34.36 26.62
C ARG A 70 13.20 -34.72 27.19
N ILE A 71 12.16 -34.75 26.38
CA ILE A 71 10.81 -35.19 26.77
C ILE A 71 10.86 -36.60 27.37
N ASP A 72 11.55 -37.54 26.71
CA ASP A 72 11.65 -38.92 27.18
C ASP A 72 12.42 -39.02 28.50
N LYS A 73 13.48 -38.22 28.66
CA LYS A 73 14.25 -38.15 29.91
C LYS A 73 13.40 -37.59 31.06
N ASP A 74 12.73 -36.46 30.84
CA ASP A 74 11.89 -35.81 31.85
C ASP A 74 10.74 -36.75 32.27
N LYS A 75 10.11 -37.45 31.31
CA LYS A 75 9.12 -38.50 31.61
C LYS A 75 9.69 -39.61 32.49
N GLN A 76 10.87 -40.15 32.16
CA GLN A 76 11.50 -41.19 32.96
C GLN A 76 11.83 -40.73 34.38
N GLU A 77 12.26 -39.47 34.55
CA GLU A 77 12.55 -38.91 35.88
C GLU A 77 11.28 -38.77 36.73
N VAL A 78 10.17 -38.28 36.17
CA VAL A 78 8.88 -38.15 36.87
C VAL A 78 8.34 -39.54 37.26
N TRP A 79 8.40 -40.53 36.37
CA TRP A 79 7.98 -41.90 36.68
C TRP A 79 8.87 -42.54 37.75
N LYS A 80 10.19 -42.30 37.71
CA LYS A 80 11.14 -42.79 38.73
C LYS A 80 10.86 -42.16 40.09
N LYS A 81 10.58 -40.86 40.14
CA LYS A 81 10.17 -40.14 41.36
C LYS A 81 8.88 -40.73 41.92
N THR A 82 7.88 -40.94 41.07
CA THR A 82 6.59 -41.54 41.46
C THR A 82 6.76 -42.96 41.99
N ALA A 83 7.62 -43.77 41.38
CA ALA A 83 7.93 -45.11 41.86
C ALA A 83 8.60 -45.09 43.24
N ALA A 84 9.49 -44.12 43.50
CA ALA A 84 10.11 -43.97 44.81
C ALA A 84 9.09 -43.55 45.89
N GLU A 85 8.23 -42.57 45.59
CA GLU A 85 7.15 -42.14 46.50
C GLU A 85 6.13 -43.27 46.74
N PHE A 86 5.90 -44.11 45.74
CA PHE A 86 5.00 -45.24 45.87
C PHE A 86 5.50 -46.29 46.88
N GLU A 87 6.81 -46.58 46.89
CA GLU A 87 7.39 -47.50 47.89
C GLU A 87 7.31 -46.92 49.31
N VAL A 88 7.44 -45.60 49.47
CA VAL A 88 7.18 -44.92 50.75
C VAL A 88 5.71 -45.06 51.15
N GLN A 89 4.79 -44.88 50.19
CA GLN A 89 3.35 -44.98 50.42
C GLN A 89 2.92 -46.39 50.85
N LYS A 90 3.53 -47.45 50.30
CA LYS A 90 3.31 -48.84 50.73
C LYS A 90 3.63 -49.04 52.21
N MET A 91 4.74 -48.49 52.68
CA MET A 91 5.11 -48.58 54.11
C MET A 91 4.06 -47.90 54.99
N ILE A 92 3.53 -46.75 54.56
CA ILE A 92 2.45 -46.04 55.27
C ILE A 92 1.20 -46.91 55.35
N TRP A 93 0.75 -47.51 54.25
CA TRP A 93 -0.44 -48.38 54.25
C TRP A 93 -0.27 -49.64 55.11
N GLN A 94 0.91 -50.26 55.09
CA GLN A 94 1.22 -51.39 55.98
C GLN A 94 1.08 -50.99 57.45
N SER A 95 1.53 -49.78 57.82
CA SER A 95 1.39 -49.26 59.18
C SER A 95 -0.07 -48.92 59.55
N LEU A 96 -0.86 -48.39 58.60
CA LEU A 96 -2.26 -48.02 58.79
C LEU A 96 -3.21 -49.22 58.83
N SER A 97 -2.87 -50.32 58.14
CA SER A 97 -3.63 -51.58 58.16
C SER A 97 -3.78 -52.17 59.57
N MET A 98 -2.92 -51.76 60.52
CA MET A 98 -3.00 -52.15 61.92
C MET A 98 -4.08 -51.37 62.72
N LYS A 99 -4.59 -50.24 62.21
CA LYS A 99 -5.49 -49.34 62.95
C LYS A 99 -6.82 -49.02 62.25
N GLY A 100 -6.92 -49.22 60.93
CA GLY A 100 -8.13 -48.90 60.15
C GLY A 100 -9.12 -50.07 60.01
N GLY A 101 -10.42 -49.76 59.97
CA GLY A 101 -11.49 -50.75 59.70
C GLY A 101 -11.44 -51.33 58.27
N GLU A 102 -12.07 -52.49 58.05
CA GLU A 102 -12.00 -53.28 56.80
C GLU A 102 -12.28 -52.47 55.51
N LYS A 103 -13.17 -51.48 55.58
CA LYS A 103 -13.51 -50.62 54.44
C LYS A 103 -12.33 -49.82 53.90
N LEU A 104 -11.47 -49.28 54.78
CA LEU A 104 -10.30 -48.50 54.36
C LEU A 104 -9.22 -49.40 53.76
N LYS A 105 -9.11 -50.66 54.23
CA LYS A 105 -8.16 -51.65 53.69
C LYS A 105 -8.49 -52.00 52.24
N GLY A 106 -9.77 -52.18 51.92
CA GLY A 106 -10.19 -52.48 50.55
C GLY A 106 -9.89 -51.34 49.57
N ILE A 107 -10.09 -50.08 49.98
CA ILE A 107 -9.78 -48.91 49.15
C ILE A 107 -8.27 -48.77 48.95
N ALA A 108 -7.48 -48.91 50.02
CA ALA A 108 -6.02 -48.85 49.94
C ALA A 108 -5.44 -49.92 49.01
N ALA A 109 -5.90 -51.17 49.10
CA ALA A 109 -5.44 -52.26 48.22
C ALA A 109 -5.77 -52.02 46.74
N MET A 110 -6.93 -51.40 46.46
CA MET A 110 -7.31 -51.05 45.09
C MET A 110 -6.44 -49.90 44.54
N ILE A 111 -6.19 -48.85 45.34
CA ILE A 111 -5.28 -47.76 44.96
C ILE A 111 -3.86 -48.32 44.73
N GLU A 112 -3.36 -49.18 45.62
CA GLU A 112 -2.06 -49.85 45.49
C GLU A 112 -1.95 -50.61 44.17
N SER A 113 -2.92 -51.48 43.88
CA SER A 113 -2.94 -52.27 42.65
C SER A 113 -2.97 -51.40 41.38
N LYS A 114 -3.69 -50.28 41.41
CA LYS A 114 -3.79 -49.36 40.27
C LYS A 114 -2.50 -48.56 40.04
N VAL A 115 -1.83 -48.12 41.10
CA VAL A 115 -0.51 -47.47 40.98
C VAL A 115 0.55 -48.46 40.50
N GLU A 116 0.56 -49.69 41.02
CA GLU A 116 1.46 -50.75 40.53
C GLU A 116 1.25 -51.04 39.05
N TYR A 117 0.00 -51.17 38.63
CA TYR A 117 -0.34 -51.34 37.24
C TYR A 117 0.20 -50.19 36.38
N ALA A 118 -0.05 -48.94 36.78
CA ALA A 118 0.43 -47.76 36.06
C ALA A 118 1.96 -47.74 35.93
N ILE A 119 2.69 -47.99 37.03
CA ILE A 119 4.16 -48.05 37.00
C ILE A 119 4.66 -49.20 36.12
N ALA A 120 4.00 -50.35 36.10
CA ALA A 120 4.41 -51.47 35.25
C ALA A 120 4.07 -51.27 33.76
N SER A 121 2.97 -50.56 33.46
CA SER A 121 2.44 -50.41 32.11
C SER A 121 2.89 -49.15 31.37
N HIS A 122 3.39 -48.11 32.06
CA HIS A 122 3.66 -46.79 31.44
C HIS A 122 4.61 -46.79 30.22
N THR A 123 5.46 -47.81 30.08
CA THR A 123 6.35 -47.97 28.91
C THR A 123 5.67 -48.64 27.71
N LYS A 124 4.60 -49.41 27.94
CA LYS A 124 3.86 -50.17 26.92
C LYS A 124 2.57 -49.47 26.51
N ASP A 125 1.86 -48.90 27.47
CA ASP A 125 0.56 -48.28 27.30
C ASP A 125 0.41 -47.12 28.30
N LEU A 126 0.80 -45.92 27.85
CA LEU A 126 0.79 -44.71 28.67
C LEU A 126 -0.63 -44.25 29.00
N ASP A 127 -1.58 -44.41 28.08
CA ASP A 127 -2.96 -43.94 28.26
C ASP A 127 -3.65 -44.78 29.34
N SER A 128 -3.51 -46.11 29.29
CA SER A 128 -4.02 -46.99 30.35
C SER A 128 -3.34 -46.75 31.69
N ALA A 129 -2.06 -46.37 31.69
CA ALA A 129 -1.35 -46.01 32.92
C ALA A 129 -1.89 -44.71 33.54
N ILE A 130 -2.15 -43.68 32.73
CA ILE A 130 -2.73 -42.41 33.17
C ILE A 130 -4.16 -42.62 33.69
N GLU A 131 -5.00 -43.39 32.99
CA GLU A 131 -6.37 -43.70 33.43
C GLU A 131 -6.40 -44.43 34.79
N ALA A 132 -5.44 -45.34 35.00
CA ALA A 132 -5.28 -46.01 36.28
C ALA A 132 -4.92 -45.04 37.41
N LEU A 133 -4.05 -44.06 37.15
CA LEU A 133 -3.69 -43.01 38.10
C LEU A 133 -4.84 -42.03 38.39
N ASP A 134 -5.65 -41.70 37.38
CA ASP A 134 -6.87 -40.90 37.59
C ASP A 134 -7.86 -41.61 38.50
N THR A 135 -8.04 -42.92 38.28
CA THR A 135 -8.88 -43.75 39.16
C THR A 135 -8.35 -43.72 40.61
N CYS A 136 -7.03 -43.76 40.81
CA CYS A 136 -6.42 -43.64 42.15
C CYS A 136 -6.78 -42.31 42.82
N LEU A 137 -6.61 -41.19 42.11
CA LEU A 137 -6.87 -39.86 42.65
C LEU A 137 -8.35 -39.66 42.98
N GLU A 138 -9.26 -40.11 42.11
CA GLU A 138 -10.70 -40.03 42.38
C GLU A 138 -11.10 -40.83 43.62
N LYS A 139 -10.55 -42.03 43.77
CA LYS A 139 -10.87 -42.92 44.90
C LYS A 139 -10.19 -42.48 46.19
N ASN A 140 -9.14 -41.67 46.12
CA ASN A 140 -8.51 -41.05 47.28
C ASN A 140 -9.34 -39.89 47.87
N LYS A 141 -10.25 -39.27 47.10
CA LYS A 141 -11.07 -38.14 47.56
C LYS A 141 -11.91 -38.53 48.78
N GLY A 142 -11.66 -37.87 49.92
CA GLY A 142 -12.38 -38.08 51.18
C GLY A 142 -11.85 -39.22 52.05
N HIS A 143 -10.73 -39.85 51.66
CA HIS A 143 -10.12 -40.94 52.41
C HIS A 143 -8.68 -40.65 52.88
N ASP A 144 -8.01 -39.65 52.30
CA ASP A 144 -6.64 -39.22 52.65
C ASP A 144 -5.64 -40.39 52.73
N LEU A 145 -5.78 -41.36 51.81
CA LEU A 145 -4.96 -42.55 51.77
C LEU A 145 -3.63 -42.32 51.06
N LEU A 146 -3.54 -41.36 50.14
CA LEU A 146 -2.30 -40.93 49.52
C LEU A 146 -1.69 -39.78 50.31
N SER A 147 -0.39 -39.85 50.54
CA SER A 147 0.38 -38.71 51.04
C SER A 147 0.36 -37.56 50.04
N ALA A 148 0.58 -36.33 50.54
CA ALA A 148 0.66 -35.15 49.68
C ALA A 148 1.74 -35.29 48.59
N ALA A 149 2.90 -35.86 48.95
CA ALA A 149 4.01 -36.11 48.01
C ALA A 149 3.61 -37.10 46.90
N MET A 150 2.90 -38.18 47.22
CA MET A 150 2.42 -39.13 46.22
C MET A 150 1.33 -38.53 45.32
N SER A 151 0.38 -37.77 45.89
CA SER A 151 -0.61 -37.06 45.09
C SER A 151 0.02 -36.03 44.16
N GLU A 152 1.04 -35.30 44.62
CA GLU A 152 1.80 -34.35 43.80
C GLU A 152 2.56 -35.07 42.68
N ALA A 153 3.22 -36.20 42.96
CA ALA A 153 3.93 -36.99 41.95
C ALA A 153 2.98 -37.54 40.87
N ILE A 154 1.79 -38.02 41.25
CA ILE A 154 0.77 -38.49 40.30
C ILE A 154 0.23 -37.32 39.46
N GLU A 155 -0.05 -36.18 40.08
CA GLU A 155 -0.49 -34.99 39.36
C GLU A 155 0.62 -34.41 38.48
N GLU A 156 1.91 -34.61 38.80
CA GLU A 156 3.04 -34.23 37.94
C GLU A 156 3.10 -35.09 36.66
N ILE A 157 2.78 -36.39 36.76
CA ILE A 157 2.63 -37.27 35.58
C ILE A 157 1.50 -36.78 34.67
N LYS A 158 0.34 -36.46 35.26
CA LYS A 158 -0.85 -36.00 34.53
C LYS A 158 -0.66 -34.61 33.94
N ASN A 159 -0.12 -33.69 34.76
CA ASN A 159 0.11 -32.30 34.40
C ASN A 159 1.46 -32.10 33.71
N CYS A 160 1.85 -33.07 32.90
CA CYS A 160 2.93 -32.89 31.96
C CYS A 160 2.60 -32.09 30.65
N PRO A 161 1.67 -31.10 30.56
CA PRO A 161 1.59 -30.02 29.57
C PRO A 161 2.89 -29.53 28.94
N LYS A 162 4.00 -29.47 29.68
CA LYS A 162 5.31 -29.14 29.10
C LYS A 162 5.71 -30.12 27.99
N THR A 163 5.41 -31.41 28.15
CA THR A 163 5.69 -32.42 27.12
C THR A 163 4.77 -32.31 25.90
N LEU A 164 3.50 -31.91 26.06
CA LEU A 164 2.62 -31.65 24.91
C LEU A 164 3.11 -30.46 24.08
N ALA A 165 3.43 -29.33 24.73
CA ALA A 165 3.97 -28.16 24.02
C ALA A 165 5.32 -28.47 23.34
N MET A 166 6.21 -29.23 24.00
CA MET A 166 7.48 -29.66 23.40
C MET A 166 7.29 -30.67 22.26
N GLN A 167 6.27 -31.53 22.31
CA GLN A 167 5.93 -32.48 21.24
C GLN A 167 5.32 -31.77 20.02
N GLU A 168 4.44 -30.79 20.27
CA GLU A 168 3.92 -29.88 19.24
C GLU A 168 5.07 -29.15 18.55
N LEU A 169 5.97 -28.55 19.33
CA LEU A 169 7.16 -27.87 18.81
C LEU A 169 8.07 -28.82 18.02
N ALA A 170 8.35 -30.03 18.52
CA ALA A 170 9.19 -30.99 17.80
C ALA A 170 8.58 -31.40 16.45
N SER A 171 7.26 -31.62 16.41
CA SER A 171 6.52 -31.92 15.18
C SER A 171 6.52 -30.74 14.20
N LEU A 172 6.38 -29.51 14.72
CA LEU A 172 6.46 -28.28 13.94
C LEU A 172 7.85 -28.13 13.28
N LEU A 173 8.92 -28.42 14.02
CA LEU A 173 10.29 -28.33 13.51
C LEU A 173 10.60 -29.36 12.42
N ASP A 174 10.12 -30.60 12.55
CA ASP A 174 10.30 -31.61 11.50
C ASP A 174 9.54 -31.23 10.23
N SER A 175 8.28 -30.80 10.38
CA SER A 175 7.48 -30.37 9.24
C SER A 175 8.10 -29.17 8.52
N ALA A 176 8.65 -28.20 9.26
CA ALA A 176 9.39 -27.08 8.68
C ALA A 176 10.70 -27.51 7.99
N ALA A 177 11.38 -28.54 8.50
CA ALA A 177 12.58 -29.08 7.89
C ALA A 177 12.28 -29.82 6.56
N GLU A 178 11.17 -30.53 6.48
CA GLU A 178 10.65 -31.18 5.26
C GLU A 178 10.17 -30.17 4.22
N GLU A 179 9.50 -29.09 4.65
CA GLU A 179 9.11 -27.98 3.79
C GLU A 179 10.34 -27.29 3.18
N LEU A 180 11.38 -27.03 3.99
CA LEU A 180 12.65 -26.49 3.50
C LEU A 180 13.33 -27.41 2.48
N ALA A 181 13.31 -28.72 2.72
CA ALA A 181 13.93 -29.70 1.82
C ALA A 181 13.15 -29.87 0.50
N SER A 182 11.82 -29.78 0.55
CA SER A 182 10.95 -29.90 -0.64
C SER A 182 10.82 -28.60 -1.44
N GLY A 183 11.23 -27.46 -0.87
CA GLY A 183 11.04 -26.14 -1.48
C GLY A 183 9.59 -25.64 -1.41
N THR A 184 8.72 -26.33 -0.68
CA THR A 184 7.33 -25.95 -0.46
C THR A 184 7.27 -24.84 0.59
N LYS A 185 6.51 -23.77 0.35
CA LYS A 185 6.52 -22.54 1.17
C LYS A 185 5.17 -22.31 1.84
N SER A 186 5.12 -22.08 3.15
CA SER A 186 3.89 -21.60 3.81
C SER A 186 3.99 -21.09 5.28
N ARG A 187 5.17 -20.87 5.90
CA ARG A 187 5.22 -20.70 7.38
C ARG A 187 5.65 -19.34 7.86
N SER A 188 4.80 -18.75 8.70
CA SER A 188 5.00 -17.44 9.28
C SER A 188 6.02 -17.47 10.43
N ALA A 189 6.67 -16.34 10.69
CA ALA A 189 7.54 -16.19 11.87
C ALA A 189 6.82 -16.45 13.19
N THR A 190 5.51 -16.16 13.24
CA THR A 190 4.69 -16.33 14.44
C THR A 190 4.38 -17.78 14.78
N ASP A 191 4.57 -18.71 13.84
CA ASP A 191 4.18 -20.12 14.02
C ASP A 191 5.04 -20.84 15.09
N VAL A 192 6.29 -20.39 15.30
CA VAL A 192 7.20 -21.00 16.30
C VAL A 192 7.13 -20.33 17.66
N ASP A 193 6.77 -19.04 17.74
CA ASP A 193 6.90 -18.27 18.97
C ASP A 193 5.94 -18.71 20.08
N ASP A 194 4.71 -19.10 19.73
CA ASP A 194 3.73 -19.57 20.71
C ASP A 194 4.10 -20.94 21.31
N PRO A 195 4.40 -21.99 20.51
CA PRO A 195 4.89 -23.27 21.05
C PRO A 195 6.19 -23.12 21.85
N LEU A 196 7.10 -22.25 21.43
CA LEU A 196 8.36 -22.00 22.12
C LEU A 196 8.12 -21.38 23.51
N LYS A 197 7.20 -20.41 23.62
CA LYS A 197 6.81 -19.83 24.92
C LYS A 197 6.14 -20.85 25.84
N ARG A 198 5.26 -21.70 25.30
CA ARG A 198 4.58 -22.76 26.07
C ARG A 198 5.52 -23.89 26.53
N SER A 199 6.64 -24.09 25.84
CA SER A 199 7.61 -25.16 26.13
C SER A 199 8.58 -24.88 27.29
N ASP A 200 8.59 -23.66 27.86
CA ASP A 200 9.50 -23.25 28.94
C ASP A 200 11.00 -23.37 28.58
N LEU A 201 11.33 -23.27 27.29
CA LEU A 201 12.71 -23.36 26.78
C LEU A 201 13.47 -22.01 26.80
N GLN A 202 12.91 -20.99 27.45
CA GLN A 202 13.42 -19.62 27.37
C GLN A 202 14.87 -19.50 27.88
N GLY A 203 15.73 -18.87 27.08
CA GLY A 203 17.13 -18.59 27.40
C GLY A 203 18.11 -19.75 27.19
N GLY A 204 17.65 -20.90 26.68
CA GLY A 204 18.50 -22.08 26.47
C GLY A 204 19.31 -22.07 25.16
N LYS A 205 20.42 -22.82 25.13
CA LYS A 205 21.18 -23.12 23.88
C LYS A 205 20.27 -23.70 22.78
N LEU A 206 19.29 -24.52 23.17
CA LEU A 206 18.34 -25.15 22.26
C LEU A 206 17.36 -24.12 21.66
N GLU A 207 16.89 -23.15 22.44
CA GLU A 207 16.03 -22.07 21.91
C GLU A 207 16.80 -21.23 20.88
N THR A 208 18.05 -20.88 21.20
CA THR A 208 18.91 -20.11 20.29
C THR A 208 19.14 -20.86 18.98
N ALA A 209 19.37 -22.18 19.06
CA ALA A 209 19.52 -23.05 17.89
C ALA A 209 18.23 -23.11 17.04
N ILE A 210 17.07 -23.24 17.70
CA ILE A 210 15.76 -23.23 17.02
C ILE A 210 15.54 -21.90 16.31
N ARG A 211 15.70 -20.77 17.00
CA ARG A 211 15.51 -19.43 16.42
C ARG A 211 16.47 -19.15 15.27
N GLY A 212 17.74 -19.53 15.40
CA GLY A 212 18.74 -19.35 14.34
C GLY A 212 18.49 -20.21 13.09
N ALA A 213 17.95 -21.42 13.26
CA ALA A 213 17.55 -22.26 12.13
C ALA A 213 16.23 -21.76 11.51
N TRP A 214 15.27 -21.32 12.33
CA TRP A 214 13.97 -20.81 11.91
C TRP A 214 14.06 -19.46 11.19
N SER A 215 15.01 -18.59 11.54
CA SER A 215 15.18 -17.31 10.84
C SER A 215 15.50 -17.49 9.35
N VAL A 216 16.14 -18.60 8.96
CA VAL A 216 16.43 -18.90 7.55
C VAL A 216 15.15 -19.24 6.76
N LEU A 217 14.13 -19.79 7.41
CA LEU A 217 12.78 -19.95 6.84
C LEU A 217 12.12 -18.58 6.64
N VAL A 218 12.13 -17.75 7.68
CA VAL A 218 11.44 -16.45 7.69
C VAL A 218 12.04 -15.45 6.71
N ILE A 219 13.36 -15.47 6.48
CA ILE A 219 14.03 -14.60 5.49
C ILE A 219 13.51 -14.84 4.06
N ARG A 220 12.85 -15.98 3.78
CA ARG A 220 12.21 -16.26 2.48
C ARG A 220 10.72 -15.87 2.41
N ASP A 221 10.07 -15.60 3.53
CA ASP A 221 8.66 -15.23 3.64
C ASP A 221 8.41 -13.74 3.94
N ASP A 222 9.46 -12.91 3.96
CA ASP A 222 9.25 -11.47 3.76
C ASP A 222 8.74 -11.33 2.32
N PRO A 223 7.50 -10.87 2.07
CA PRO A 223 6.86 -10.89 0.75
C PRO A 223 7.68 -10.08 -0.25
N VAL A 224 8.66 -10.71 -0.90
CA VAL A 224 9.63 -10.07 -1.79
C VAL A 224 10.20 -8.77 -1.20
N ALA A 225 10.23 -8.55 0.12
CA ALA A 225 10.46 -7.22 0.72
C ALA A 225 10.00 -6.09 -0.22
N GLN A 226 8.75 -6.16 -0.72
CA GLN A 226 8.34 -5.55 -1.99
C GLN A 226 9.05 -4.22 -2.16
N GLU A 227 10.04 -4.17 -3.07
CA GLU A 227 10.95 -3.04 -3.20
C GLU A 227 10.17 -1.75 -3.01
N LYS A 228 10.39 -1.07 -1.88
CA LYS A 228 9.61 0.12 -1.56
C LYS A 228 9.95 1.15 -2.62
N ARG A 229 8.96 1.42 -3.47
CA ARG A 229 9.07 2.33 -4.60
C ARG A 229 8.37 3.63 -4.28
N LEU A 230 9.03 4.71 -4.65
CA LEU A 230 8.45 6.04 -4.68
C LEU A 230 8.46 6.55 -6.11
N PHE A 231 7.49 7.39 -6.44
CA PHE A 231 7.37 8.05 -7.72
C PHE A 231 7.38 9.55 -7.49
N VAL A 232 8.38 10.20 -8.06
CA VAL A 232 8.54 11.65 -8.03
C VAL A 232 8.04 12.22 -9.34
N VAL A 233 7.17 13.22 -9.25
CA VAL A 233 6.71 14.05 -10.37
C VAL A 233 7.24 15.46 -10.16
N SER A 234 7.87 16.08 -11.16
CA SER A 234 8.37 17.47 -11.10
C SER A 234 8.19 18.14 -12.47
N PRO A 235 7.02 18.71 -12.78
CA PRO A 235 6.71 19.13 -14.14
C PRO A 235 7.27 20.51 -14.51
N ASN A 236 7.48 21.42 -13.55
CA ASN A 236 7.85 22.82 -13.84
C ASN A 236 9.36 23.12 -13.74
N GLY A 237 10.21 22.21 -14.21
CA GLY A 237 11.67 22.29 -14.08
C GLY A 237 12.22 21.15 -13.25
N GLN A 238 13.53 20.93 -13.31
CA GLN A 238 14.19 19.77 -12.66
C GLN A 238 13.53 18.43 -13.06
N GLN A 239 13.01 18.31 -14.29
CA GLN A 239 12.29 17.11 -14.77
C GLN A 239 13.17 15.86 -14.72
N GLN A 240 14.49 16.02 -14.79
CA GLN A 240 15.44 14.94 -14.63
C GLN A 240 15.39 14.28 -13.25
N CYS A 241 14.85 14.96 -12.22
CA CYS A 241 14.63 14.40 -10.88
C CYS A 241 13.32 13.60 -10.79
N ALA A 242 12.42 13.67 -11.76
CA ALA A 242 11.21 12.87 -11.76
C ALA A 242 11.54 11.40 -12.07
N GLY A 243 10.85 10.44 -11.44
CA GLY A 243 11.10 9.03 -11.74
C GLY A 243 10.53 8.05 -10.75
N GLU A 244 10.75 6.77 -11.07
CA GLU A 244 10.69 5.68 -10.09
C GLU A 244 11.98 5.71 -9.26
N TYR A 245 11.82 5.71 -7.94
CA TYR A 245 12.86 5.68 -6.94
C TYR A 245 12.74 4.38 -6.14
N VAL A 246 13.83 3.64 -6.02
CA VAL A 246 13.90 2.37 -5.30
C VAL A 246 14.63 2.58 -3.99
N MET A 247 14.07 2.10 -2.88
CA MET A 247 14.71 2.18 -1.58
C MET A 247 16.02 1.38 -1.56
N LEU A 248 17.10 2.01 -1.11
CA LEU A 248 18.39 1.37 -0.90
C LEU A 248 18.51 0.82 0.54
N PRO A 249 19.41 -0.14 0.78
CA PRO A 249 19.75 -0.58 2.15
C PRO A 249 20.41 0.51 3.01
N GLU A 250 20.94 1.56 2.38
CA GLU A 250 21.61 2.67 3.04
C GLU A 250 20.63 3.62 3.73
N THR A 251 21.10 4.31 4.76
CA THR A 251 20.34 5.36 5.44
C THR A 251 21.10 6.68 5.44
N ALA A 252 20.35 7.79 5.37
CA ALA A 252 20.84 9.14 5.49
C ALA A 252 20.15 9.81 6.67
N ASN A 253 20.94 10.31 7.62
CA ASN A 253 20.42 10.98 8.83
C ASN A 253 19.36 10.13 9.58
N GLY A 254 19.59 8.82 9.65
CA GLY A 254 18.71 7.85 10.33
C GLY A 254 17.44 7.48 9.56
N GLN A 255 17.31 7.91 8.30
CA GLN A 255 16.15 7.64 7.45
C GLN A 255 16.54 6.90 6.17
N PRO A 256 15.60 6.22 5.48
CA PRO A 256 15.92 5.51 4.24
C PRO A 256 16.44 6.45 3.14
N VAL A 257 17.25 5.92 2.24
CA VAL A 257 17.64 6.56 0.98
C VAL A 257 16.92 5.87 -0.17
N TRP A 258 16.45 6.63 -1.16
CA TRP A 258 15.91 6.07 -2.40
C TRP A 258 16.74 6.56 -3.59
N GLU A 259 17.05 5.64 -4.51
CA GLU A 259 17.80 5.91 -5.74
C GLU A 259 16.88 5.86 -6.96
N GLN A 260 17.00 6.85 -7.82
CA GLN A 260 16.23 6.91 -9.06
C GLN A 260 16.71 5.83 -10.04
N LYS A 261 15.79 4.99 -10.52
CA LYS A 261 16.12 3.81 -11.34
C LYS A 261 16.75 4.14 -12.70
N ALA A 262 16.40 5.27 -13.29
CA ALA A 262 16.79 5.67 -14.64
C ALA A 262 17.78 6.86 -14.68
N GLY A 263 18.38 7.22 -13.54
CA GLY A 263 19.27 8.38 -13.49
C GLY A 263 20.19 8.41 -12.28
N PHE A 264 20.63 9.61 -11.91
CA PHE A 264 21.66 9.84 -10.90
C PHE A 264 21.16 10.80 -9.82
N PHE A 265 19.92 10.57 -9.36
CA PHE A 265 19.30 11.34 -8.31
C PHE A 265 18.91 10.44 -7.15
N TRP A 266 19.03 11.00 -5.94
CA TRP A 266 18.68 10.33 -4.70
C TRP A 266 17.71 11.19 -3.92
N LEU A 267 16.68 10.56 -3.38
CA LEU A 267 15.78 11.13 -2.39
C LEU A 267 16.28 10.68 -1.02
N TYR A 268 16.50 11.61 -0.10
CA TYR A 268 17.10 11.33 1.21
C TYR A 268 16.72 12.39 2.25
N SER A 269 16.89 12.07 3.53
CA SER A 269 16.68 13.04 4.62
C SER A 269 17.92 13.92 4.74
N GLY A 270 17.75 15.24 4.65
CA GLY A 270 18.82 16.21 4.84
C GLY A 270 19.21 16.42 6.30
N THR A 271 20.37 17.03 6.53
CA THR A 271 20.87 17.39 7.89
C THR A 271 19.97 18.39 8.62
N ASN A 272 19.06 19.04 7.91
CA ASN A 272 18.03 19.93 8.44
C ASN A 272 16.68 19.23 8.71
N GLY A 273 16.59 17.90 8.55
CA GLY A 273 15.36 17.16 8.80
C GLY A 273 14.27 17.36 7.73
N MET A 274 14.64 17.80 6.53
CA MET A 274 13.76 17.90 5.36
C MET A 274 14.04 16.78 4.36
N TRP A 275 13.05 16.37 3.58
CA TRP A 275 13.27 15.48 2.44
C TRP A 275 13.90 16.23 1.27
N ILE A 276 14.99 15.71 0.71
CA ILE A 276 15.79 16.35 -0.34
C ILE A 276 15.98 15.38 -1.51
N ILE A 277 15.85 15.87 -2.74
CA ILE A 277 16.32 15.21 -3.94
C ILE A 277 17.62 15.88 -4.39
N GLY A 278 18.72 15.13 -4.36
CA GLY A 278 20.05 15.59 -4.73
C GLY A 278 20.66 14.75 -5.85
N ALA A 279 21.69 15.31 -6.49
CA ALA A 279 22.46 14.63 -7.52
C ALA A 279 23.62 13.84 -6.88
N LYS A 280 24.59 13.44 -7.71
CA LYS A 280 25.73 12.61 -7.30
C LYS A 280 26.58 13.22 -6.19
N ASP A 281 26.69 14.54 -6.15
CA ASP A 281 27.43 15.27 -5.13
C ASP A 281 26.86 15.07 -3.71
N ALA A 282 25.55 14.81 -3.58
CA ALA A 282 24.93 14.45 -2.31
C ALA A 282 25.40 13.07 -1.84
N LYS A 283 25.45 12.08 -2.75
CA LYS A 283 25.96 10.74 -2.45
C LYS A 283 27.45 10.76 -2.10
N ASP A 284 28.25 11.52 -2.84
CA ASP A 284 29.70 11.68 -2.57
C ASP A 284 29.97 12.31 -1.18
N LYS A 285 29.01 13.09 -0.65
CA LYS A 285 29.04 13.67 0.71
C LYS A 285 28.35 12.79 1.76
N ASN A 286 28.07 11.51 1.46
CA ASN A 286 27.30 10.60 2.31
C ASN A 286 25.98 11.20 2.79
N PHE A 287 25.29 11.94 1.90
CA PHE A 287 24.02 12.59 2.15
C PHE A 287 24.02 13.60 3.31
N LYS A 288 25.20 14.12 3.70
CA LYS A 288 25.36 15.16 4.72
C LYS A 288 25.17 16.56 4.14
N CYS A 289 24.06 16.75 3.42
CA CYS A 289 23.69 18.02 2.79
C CYS A 289 22.44 18.60 3.47
N SER A 290 22.27 19.92 3.41
CA SER A 290 21.05 20.63 3.84
C SER A 290 20.23 21.16 2.66
N HIS A 291 20.76 21.08 1.44
CA HIS A 291 20.09 21.53 0.22
C HIS A 291 20.32 20.53 -0.92
N GLY A 292 19.42 20.54 -1.88
CA GLY A 292 19.50 19.75 -3.12
C GLY A 292 18.84 20.48 -4.27
N LEU A 293 18.49 19.75 -5.32
CA LEU A 293 17.79 20.32 -6.48
C LEU A 293 16.30 20.54 -6.20
N ILE A 294 15.72 19.67 -5.38
CA ILE A 294 14.33 19.75 -4.91
C ILE A 294 14.33 19.42 -3.41
N PHE A 295 13.52 20.10 -2.60
CA PHE A 295 13.31 19.72 -1.21
C PHE A 295 11.90 20.04 -0.71
N CYS A 296 11.42 19.29 0.28
CA CYS A 296 10.16 19.57 0.95
C CYS A 296 10.41 20.58 2.08
N ARG A 297 9.70 21.71 2.07
CA ARG A 297 9.87 22.77 3.09
C ARG A 297 9.47 22.32 4.50
N THR A 298 8.65 21.27 4.61
CA THR A 298 8.20 20.71 5.89
C THR A 298 9.21 19.72 6.45
N LEU A 299 9.50 19.84 7.75
CA LEU A 299 10.30 18.87 8.48
C LEU A 299 9.58 17.51 8.53
N HIS A 300 10.27 16.43 8.21
CA HIS A 300 9.62 15.14 8.05
C HIS A 300 9.38 14.39 9.37
N HIS A 301 10.14 14.66 10.45
CA HIS A 301 9.98 13.99 11.76
C HIS A 301 9.91 12.44 11.70
N GLY A 302 10.63 11.84 10.76
CA GLY A 302 10.62 10.40 10.47
C GLY A 302 9.47 9.89 9.57
N VAL A 303 8.55 10.76 9.15
CA VAL A 303 7.49 10.44 8.18
C VAL A 303 8.08 10.26 6.79
N SER A 304 7.58 9.27 6.01
CA SER A 304 8.11 8.97 4.68
C SER A 304 7.87 10.12 3.67
N PRO A 305 8.66 10.21 2.59
CA PRO A 305 8.55 11.32 1.64
C PRO A 305 7.20 11.43 0.94
N ASP A 306 6.47 10.32 0.78
CA ASP A 306 5.12 10.29 0.20
C ASP A 306 4.00 10.64 1.19
N GLN A 307 4.33 10.77 2.47
CA GLN A 307 3.40 11.07 3.55
C GLN A 307 3.66 12.44 4.19
N VAL A 308 4.72 13.14 3.79
CA VAL A 308 5.00 14.48 4.30
C VAL A 308 3.99 15.47 3.69
N ASP A 309 3.25 16.15 4.57
CA ASP A 309 2.39 17.25 4.15
C ASP A 309 3.25 18.50 3.97
N GLY A 310 3.22 19.11 2.79
CA GLY A 310 4.05 20.30 2.55
C GLY A 310 4.12 20.73 1.10
N VAL A 311 4.66 21.94 0.91
CA VAL A 311 5.03 22.43 -0.41
C VAL A 311 6.48 22.03 -0.68
N TRP A 312 6.69 21.48 -1.87
CA TRP A 312 8.01 21.19 -2.39
C TRP A 312 8.57 22.44 -3.09
N GLU A 313 9.86 22.70 -2.93
CA GLU A 313 10.58 23.76 -3.62
C GLU A 313 11.60 23.14 -4.57
N ARG A 314 11.86 23.81 -5.69
CA ARG A 314 12.87 23.40 -6.68
C ARG A 314 13.84 24.53 -6.95
N LEU A 315 15.09 24.16 -7.23
CA LEU A 315 16.11 25.10 -7.68
C LEU A 315 15.77 25.56 -9.10
N HIS A 316 15.62 26.87 -9.27
CA HIS A 316 15.45 27.52 -10.56
C HIS A 316 16.44 28.68 -10.64
N GLU A 317 17.40 28.56 -11.57
CA GLU A 317 18.56 29.45 -11.63
C GLU A 317 19.30 29.46 -10.28
N ASP A 318 19.27 30.59 -9.56
CA ASP A 318 19.96 30.77 -8.28
C ASP A 318 19.00 30.87 -7.07
N SER A 319 17.71 30.54 -7.27
CA SER A 319 16.68 30.65 -6.21
C SER A 319 15.80 29.41 -6.12
N PHE A 320 15.21 29.19 -4.94
CA PHE A 320 14.22 28.14 -4.75
C PHE A 320 12.81 28.68 -4.98
N LEU A 321 12.07 28.04 -5.87
CA LEU A 321 10.71 28.38 -6.19
C LEU A 321 9.77 27.29 -5.67
N GLU A 322 8.76 27.70 -4.90
CA GLU A 322 7.66 26.83 -4.50
C GLU A 322 6.99 26.21 -5.73
N ASP A 323 6.77 24.90 -5.67
CA ASP A 323 6.15 24.12 -6.72
C ASP A 323 5.23 23.06 -6.12
N SER A 324 3.97 23.45 -5.92
CA SER A 324 2.93 22.54 -5.44
C SER A 324 2.56 21.43 -6.44
N SER A 325 3.13 21.44 -7.65
CA SER A 325 2.92 20.38 -8.63
C SER A 325 3.94 19.25 -8.51
N ILE A 326 4.98 19.43 -7.68
CA ILE A 326 5.89 18.35 -7.32
C ILE A 326 5.16 17.42 -6.36
N VAL A 327 5.14 16.13 -6.69
CA VAL A 327 4.46 15.11 -5.90
C VAL A 327 5.37 13.91 -5.74
N VAL A 328 5.51 13.44 -4.50
CA VAL A 328 6.13 12.16 -4.19
C VAL A 328 5.05 11.20 -3.72
N SER A 329 4.98 10.01 -4.30
CA SER A 329 3.92 9.04 -4.00
C SER A 329 4.43 7.62 -3.99
N SER A 330 3.89 6.76 -3.14
CA SER A 330 4.19 5.32 -3.13
C SER A 330 3.44 4.53 -4.23
N LYS A 331 2.55 5.17 -4.98
CA LYS A 331 1.74 4.54 -6.03
C LYS A 331 1.59 5.46 -7.23
N ILE A 332 1.95 5.00 -8.42
CA ILE A 332 1.48 5.62 -9.66
C ILE A 332 -0.03 5.43 -9.72
N ARG A 333 -0.77 6.53 -9.84
CA ARG A 333 -2.20 6.49 -10.18
C ARG A 333 -2.36 6.92 -11.63
N PRO A 334 -2.25 6.00 -12.61
CA PRO A 334 -2.50 6.37 -13.99
C PRO A 334 -3.94 6.84 -14.18
N SER A 335 -4.09 7.86 -15.01
CA SER A 335 -5.41 8.27 -15.50
C SER A 335 -6.06 7.12 -16.25
N GLN A 336 -7.32 6.79 -15.96
CA GLN A 336 -8.04 5.72 -16.65
C GLN A 336 -8.24 5.99 -18.14
N SER A 337 -8.23 7.27 -18.53
CA SER A 337 -8.32 7.67 -19.93
C SER A 337 -7.52 8.93 -20.20
N LEU A 338 -6.91 8.97 -21.37
CA LEU A 338 -6.22 10.14 -21.91
C LEU A 338 -6.98 10.65 -23.14
N LEU A 339 -6.86 11.94 -23.41
CA LEU A 339 -7.23 12.57 -24.66
C LEU A 339 -5.96 13.07 -25.32
N VAL A 340 -5.72 12.64 -26.57
CA VAL A 340 -4.61 13.12 -27.39
C VAL A 340 -5.17 14.03 -28.47
N VAL A 341 -4.64 15.23 -28.58
CA VAL A 341 -5.01 16.23 -29.58
C VAL A 341 -3.79 16.49 -30.47
N THR A 342 -3.94 16.29 -31.78
CA THR A 342 -2.86 16.45 -32.77
C THR A 342 -3.32 17.36 -33.92
N PRO A 343 -3.35 18.68 -33.72
CA PRO A 343 -3.97 19.59 -34.69
C PRO A 343 -3.16 19.73 -35.99
N ASN A 344 -1.82 19.58 -35.92
CA ASN A 344 -0.92 19.84 -37.05
C ASN A 344 -0.54 18.57 -37.84
N GLY A 345 -1.34 17.50 -37.81
CA GLY A 345 -1.04 16.23 -38.49
C GLY A 345 -1.28 15.02 -37.60
N GLN A 346 -1.06 13.82 -38.14
CA GLN A 346 -1.18 12.55 -37.41
C GLN A 346 -2.54 12.35 -36.72
N GLN A 347 -3.63 12.81 -37.36
CA GLN A 347 -5.00 12.80 -36.83
C GLN A 347 -5.49 11.39 -36.47
N ARG A 348 -4.89 10.35 -37.06
CA ARG A 348 -5.10 8.94 -36.67
C ARG A 348 -4.66 8.61 -35.23
N CYS A 349 -3.81 9.44 -34.65
CA CYS A 349 -3.32 9.35 -33.28
C CYS A 349 -4.12 10.24 -32.32
N ALA A 350 -4.96 11.15 -32.82
CA ALA A 350 -5.86 11.95 -31.98
C ALA A 350 -7.06 11.13 -31.52
N GLY A 351 -7.56 11.45 -30.33
CA GLY A 351 -8.75 10.86 -29.75
C GLY A 351 -8.53 10.33 -28.34
N ASN A 352 -9.47 9.51 -27.89
CA ASN A 352 -9.46 8.97 -26.53
C ASN A 352 -8.62 7.69 -26.46
N TYR A 353 -7.78 7.60 -25.44
CA TYR A 353 -7.03 6.41 -25.09
C TYR A 353 -7.51 5.90 -23.73
N VAL A 354 -7.60 4.59 -23.58
CA VAL A 354 -8.05 3.91 -22.36
C VAL A 354 -6.87 3.13 -21.78
N LEU A 355 -6.71 3.19 -20.47
CA LEU A 355 -5.66 2.45 -19.76
C LEU A 355 -5.84 0.95 -20.00
N THR A 356 -4.73 0.26 -20.22
CA THR A 356 -4.70 -1.21 -20.40
C THR A 356 -3.96 -1.86 -19.24
N ASP A 357 -4.04 -3.19 -19.15
CA ASP A 357 -3.25 -3.97 -18.19
C ASP A 357 -1.76 -4.11 -18.59
N ALA A 358 -1.38 -3.61 -19.77
CA ALA A 358 -0.02 -3.67 -20.24
C ALA A 358 0.87 -2.59 -19.59
N VAL A 359 2.14 -2.93 -19.41
CA VAL A 359 3.18 -2.07 -18.87
C VAL A 359 4.35 -2.05 -19.85
N ALA A 360 4.86 -0.86 -20.17
CA ALA A 360 6.03 -0.64 -21.00
C ALA A 360 7.08 0.10 -20.17
N HIS A 361 8.26 -0.52 -19.99
CA HIS A 361 9.39 0.09 -19.27
C HIS A 361 9.02 0.53 -17.84
N GLY A 362 8.22 -0.29 -17.16
CA GLY A 362 7.74 -0.01 -15.80
C GLY A 362 6.62 1.03 -15.72
N LEU A 363 6.15 1.56 -16.86
CA LEU A 363 5.11 2.58 -16.93
C LEU A 363 3.85 2.07 -17.66
N PRO A 364 2.67 2.59 -17.31
CA PRO A 364 1.38 2.17 -17.86
C PRO A 364 1.27 2.43 -19.37
N VAL A 365 0.47 1.60 -20.05
CA VAL A 365 0.14 1.73 -21.47
C VAL A 365 -1.33 2.06 -21.65
N TRP A 366 -1.62 3.01 -22.53
CA TRP A 366 -2.99 3.32 -22.94
C TRP A 366 -3.20 2.97 -24.41
N GLN A 367 -4.36 2.39 -24.74
CA GLN A 367 -4.76 2.03 -26.09
C GLN A 367 -5.83 2.99 -26.61
N HIS A 368 -5.66 3.48 -27.84
CA HIS A 368 -6.64 4.31 -28.52
C HIS A 368 -7.96 3.55 -28.69
N GLN A 369 -9.11 4.22 -28.58
CA GLN A 369 -10.44 3.57 -28.69
C GLN A 369 -10.68 2.87 -30.04
N SER A 370 -10.02 3.29 -31.13
CA SER A 370 -10.08 2.57 -32.42
C SER A 370 -9.21 1.30 -32.47
N GLY A 371 -8.42 1.05 -31.42
CA GLY A 371 -7.58 -0.13 -31.24
C GLY A 371 -6.21 -0.09 -31.93
N LYS A 372 -5.93 0.94 -32.76
CA LYS A 372 -4.77 0.95 -33.67
C LYS A 372 -3.52 1.69 -33.18
N SER A 373 -3.64 2.47 -32.11
CA SER A 373 -2.57 3.31 -31.58
C SER A 373 -2.43 3.14 -30.08
N TYR A 374 -1.23 3.35 -29.54
CA TYR A 374 -0.92 3.19 -28.12
C TYR A 374 -0.07 4.35 -27.62
N VAL A 375 -0.31 4.82 -26.39
CA VAL A 375 0.60 5.70 -25.63
C VAL A 375 1.37 4.84 -24.63
N TYR A 376 2.69 4.86 -24.70
CA TYR A 376 3.55 4.02 -23.86
C TYR A 376 4.93 4.65 -23.65
N CYS A 377 5.69 4.18 -22.65
CA CYS A 377 7.07 4.63 -22.45
C CYS A 377 8.04 3.76 -23.26
N GLY A 378 8.86 4.39 -24.10
CA GLY A 378 9.85 3.73 -24.95
C GLY A 378 11.18 3.43 -24.26
N THR A 379 12.08 2.78 -24.99
CA THR A 379 13.44 2.42 -24.51
C THR A 379 14.33 3.62 -24.23
N ASN A 380 14.04 4.76 -24.86
CA ASN A 380 14.71 6.04 -24.59
C ASN A 380 14.08 6.79 -23.40
N GLY A 381 13.14 6.16 -22.69
CA GLY A 381 12.41 6.74 -21.57
C GLY A 381 11.37 7.78 -21.96
N SER A 382 11.17 8.11 -23.23
CA SER A 382 10.16 9.10 -23.67
C SER A 382 8.78 8.47 -23.80
N TRP A 383 7.72 9.27 -23.65
CA TRP A 383 6.38 8.84 -24.04
C TRP A 383 6.27 8.80 -25.55
N ILE A 384 5.76 7.69 -26.08
CA ILE A 384 5.64 7.43 -27.50
C ILE A 384 4.17 7.15 -27.82
N ILE A 385 3.69 7.71 -28.94
CA ILE A 385 2.45 7.28 -29.58
C ILE A 385 2.81 6.47 -30.82
N GLY A 386 2.59 5.15 -30.74
CA GLY A 386 2.94 4.17 -31.77
C GLY A 386 1.73 3.37 -32.25
N GLY A 387 1.90 2.61 -33.33
CA GLY A 387 0.86 1.76 -33.91
C GLY A 387 0.80 0.36 -33.29
N SER A 388 0.14 -0.57 -33.99
CA SER A 388 0.09 -1.99 -33.62
C SER A 388 1.45 -2.68 -33.67
N ASP A 389 2.36 -2.21 -34.52
CA ASP A 389 3.76 -2.63 -34.62
C ASP A 389 4.50 -2.47 -33.29
N ALA A 390 4.27 -1.38 -32.56
CA ALA A 390 4.84 -1.18 -31.24
C ALA A 390 4.38 -2.25 -30.24
N LYS A 391 3.09 -2.65 -30.30
CA LYS A 391 2.55 -3.71 -29.43
C LYS A 391 3.14 -5.08 -29.79
N GLU A 392 3.30 -5.39 -31.08
CA GLU A 392 3.94 -6.63 -31.56
C GLU A 392 5.39 -6.75 -31.07
N LEU A 393 6.09 -5.61 -30.95
CA LEU A 393 7.44 -5.53 -30.38
C LEU A 393 7.47 -5.44 -28.84
N GLY A 394 6.34 -5.66 -28.15
CA GLY A 394 6.27 -5.56 -26.70
C GLY A 394 6.60 -4.15 -26.16
N PHE A 395 6.31 -3.12 -26.94
CA PHE A 395 6.61 -1.71 -26.68
C PHE A 395 8.12 -1.40 -26.55
N ASN A 396 8.99 -2.27 -27.09
CA ASN A 396 10.44 -2.11 -27.08
C ASN A 396 10.95 -1.18 -28.20
N CYS A 397 10.38 0.03 -28.27
CA CYS A 397 10.68 1.00 -29.32
C CYS A 397 11.30 2.27 -28.72
N SER A 398 12.26 2.87 -29.43
CA SER A 398 12.84 4.18 -29.07
C SER A 398 12.17 5.36 -29.76
N LYS A 399 11.36 5.11 -30.79
CA LYS A 399 10.61 6.12 -31.55
C LYS A 399 9.26 5.57 -31.99
N GLY A 400 8.30 6.45 -32.16
CA GLY A 400 7.01 6.17 -32.79
C GLY A 400 6.61 7.30 -33.73
N VAL A 401 5.33 7.40 -34.04
CA VAL A 401 4.80 8.44 -34.95
C VAL A 401 4.80 9.81 -34.27
N ILE A 402 4.60 9.82 -32.95
CA ILE A 402 4.73 10.97 -32.05
C ILE A 402 5.54 10.53 -30.83
N TYR A 403 6.38 11.39 -30.27
CA TYR A 403 6.99 11.14 -28.96
C TYR A 403 7.31 12.44 -28.21
N SER A 404 7.37 12.37 -26.89
CA SER A 404 7.75 13.51 -26.06
C SER A 404 9.24 13.84 -26.27
N LYS A 405 9.58 15.12 -26.40
CA LYS A 405 10.99 15.55 -26.55
C LYS A 405 11.85 15.20 -25.33
N CYS A 406 11.24 15.22 -24.15
CA CYS A 406 11.89 14.86 -22.90
C CYS A 406 11.57 13.41 -22.54
N ALA A 407 12.52 12.73 -21.88
CA ALA A 407 12.24 11.48 -21.21
C ALA A 407 11.17 11.70 -20.14
N ALA A 408 10.26 10.73 -20.01
CA ALA A 408 9.18 10.71 -19.05
C ALA A 408 9.68 10.84 -17.62
N GLY A 409 10.77 10.12 -17.27
CA GLY A 409 11.24 10.06 -15.88
C GLY A 409 10.06 9.76 -14.96
N GLY A 410 9.24 8.75 -15.26
CA GLY A 410 8.06 8.41 -14.44
C GLY A 410 6.90 9.42 -14.43
N VAL A 411 7.05 10.63 -15.00
CA VAL A 411 5.95 11.59 -15.16
C VAL A 411 4.95 11.02 -16.16
N MET A 412 3.65 11.02 -15.83
CA MET A 412 2.59 10.55 -16.74
C MET A 412 2.50 11.42 -18.01
N PRO A 413 2.02 10.89 -19.16
CA PRO A 413 2.04 11.63 -20.41
C PRO A 413 1.13 12.87 -20.40
N ASP A 414 0.11 12.93 -19.54
CA ASP A 414 -0.73 14.12 -19.34
C ASP A 414 -0.10 15.19 -18.43
N LYS A 415 1.05 14.86 -17.83
CA LYS A 415 1.80 15.72 -16.91
C LYS A 415 3.18 16.08 -17.45
N ILE A 416 3.62 15.45 -18.53
CA ILE A 416 4.90 15.78 -19.13
C ILE A 416 4.79 17.15 -19.79
N GLY A 417 5.47 18.13 -19.20
CA GLY A 417 5.64 19.43 -19.82
C GLY A 417 6.58 19.35 -21.02
N GLY A 418 6.51 20.36 -21.89
CA GLY A 418 7.44 20.51 -23.02
C GLY A 418 6.85 20.15 -24.38
N LEU A 419 7.71 20.14 -25.39
CA LEU A 419 7.33 19.94 -26.79
C LEU A 419 7.19 18.45 -27.11
N TRP A 420 6.18 18.13 -27.89
CA TRP A 420 6.07 16.83 -28.53
C TRP A 420 6.67 16.91 -29.93
N LEU A 421 7.25 15.81 -30.39
CA LEU A 421 7.79 15.65 -31.74
C LEU A 421 6.83 14.77 -32.52
N ARG A 422 6.41 15.20 -33.70
CA ARG A 422 5.61 14.38 -34.62
C ARG A 422 6.36 14.11 -35.92
N LEU A 423 6.10 12.97 -36.53
CA LEU A 423 6.62 12.64 -37.85
C LEU A 423 5.86 13.45 -38.92
N SER A 424 6.58 14.26 -39.69
CA SER A 424 6.11 15.03 -40.86
C SER A 424 7.13 14.87 -41.98
N ASP A 425 6.71 14.41 -43.16
CA ASP A 425 7.58 14.33 -44.35
C ASP A 425 8.94 13.64 -44.07
N SER A 426 8.88 12.49 -43.37
CA SER A 426 10.05 11.70 -42.97
C SER A 426 11.01 12.37 -41.98
N LYS A 427 10.62 13.49 -41.36
CA LYS A 427 11.39 14.16 -40.31
C LYS A 427 10.53 14.38 -39.07
N PHE A 428 11.16 14.41 -37.90
CA PHE A 428 10.47 14.80 -36.67
C PHE A 428 10.50 16.32 -36.56
N VAL A 429 9.31 16.91 -36.43
CA VAL A 429 9.12 18.34 -36.22
C VAL A 429 8.51 18.56 -34.85
N GLU A 430 8.91 19.63 -34.18
CA GLU A 430 8.33 20.03 -32.91
C GLU A 430 6.91 20.53 -33.13
N ASP A 431 5.99 20.10 -32.28
CA ASP A 431 4.57 20.46 -32.31
C ASP A 431 4.14 20.88 -30.91
N SER A 432 4.11 22.18 -30.69
CA SER A 432 3.67 22.78 -29.42
C SER A 432 2.16 22.66 -29.19
N ASP A 433 1.40 22.43 -30.25
CA ASP A 433 -0.06 22.33 -30.18
C ASP A 433 -0.52 20.88 -29.93
N LEU A 434 0.41 19.94 -29.94
CA LEU A 434 0.14 18.56 -29.58
C LEU A 434 0.01 18.45 -28.06
N VAL A 435 -1.16 18.01 -27.62
CA VAL A 435 -1.48 17.89 -26.19
C VAL A 435 -1.91 16.47 -25.90
N VAL A 436 -1.27 15.86 -24.90
CA VAL A 436 -1.80 14.69 -24.20
C VAL A 436 -2.33 15.19 -22.88
N THR A 437 -3.61 14.96 -22.60
CA THR A 437 -4.26 15.40 -21.37
C THR A 437 -5.12 14.27 -20.81
N ILE A 438 -5.59 14.41 -19.58
CA ILE A 438 -6.60 13.50 -19.04
C ILE A 438 -7.87 13.70 -19.84
N LYS A 439 -8.56 12.60 -20.18
CA LYS A 439 -9.87 12.71 -20.83
C LYS A 439 -10.75 13.66 -20.00
N PRO A 440 -11.22 14.77 -20.59
CA PRO A 440 -12.04 15.73 -19.87
C PRO A 440 -13.24 15.01 -19.26
N GLN A 441 -13.52 15.28 -17.99
CA GLN A 441 -14.68 14.70 -17.33
C GLN A 441 -15.93 15.49 -17.68
N ARG A 442 -17.09 14.92 -17.37
CA ARG A 442 -18.34 15.68 -17.34
C ARG A 442 -18.20 16.78 -16.29
N LEU A 443 -18.76 17.93 -16.60
CA LEU A 443 -18.77 19.07 -15.69
C LEU A 443 -20.20 19.42 -15.32
N TYR A 444 -20.37 19.98 -14.14
CA TYR A 444 -21.62 20.47 -13.63
C TYR A 444 -21.44 21.93 -13.25
N VAL A 445 -22.27 22.79 -13.84
CA VAL A 445 -22.23 24.23 -13.59
C VAL A 445 -23.44 24.61 -12.75
N GLN A 446 -23.19 25.35 -11.67
CA GLN A 446 -24.20 25.96 -10.82
C GLN A 446 -24.17 27.47 -10.99
N THR A 447 -25.33 28.10 -11.18
CA THR A 447 -25.46 29.55 -11.36
C THR A 447 -26.64 30.07 -10.51
N PRO A 448 -26.46 30.19 -9.18
CA PRO A 448 -27.57 30.41 -8.26
C PRO A 448 -28.26 31.77 -8.42
N TYR A 449 -27.55 32.80 -8.89
CA TYR A 449 -28.06 34.16 -8.98
C TYR A 449 -28.41 34.64 -10.40
N GLY A 450 -28.64 33.71 -11.33
CA GLY A 450 -29.11 34.03 -12.69
C GLY A 450 -28.50 33.13 -13.76
N GLN A 451 -28.76 33.44 -15.03
CA GLN A 451 -28.29 32.68 -16.19
C GLN A 451 -28.57 31.16 -16.06
N HIS A 452 -29.70 30.77 -15.45
CA HIS A 452 -30.00 29.38 -15.12
C HIS A 452 -30.01 28.42 -16.33
N ARG A 453 -30.15 28.95 -17.55
CA ARG A 453 -29.98 28.17 -18.79
C ARG A 453 -28.57 27.57 -18.94
N CYS A 454 -27.57 28.21 -18.33
CA CYS A 454 -26.18 27.76 -18.31
C CYS A 454 -25.89 26.80 -17.16
N ALA A 455 -26.82 26.62 -16.21
CA ALA A 455 -26.66 25.67 -15.11
C ALA A 455 -27.08 24.25 -15.54
N GLY A 456 -26.37 23.24 -15.07
CA GLY A 456 -26.64 21.83 -15.36
C GLY A 456 -25.38 21.08 -15.79
N GLU A 457 -25.61 19.95 -16.44
CA GLU A 457 -24.56 19.04 -16.89
C GLU A 457 -23.99 19.46 -18.25
N TYR A 458 -22.67 19.38 -18.36
CA TYR A 458 -21.86 19.67 -19.54
C TYR A 458 -21.04 18.43 -19.89
N VAL A 459 -21.20 17.95 -21.12
CA VAL A 459 -20.50 16.77 -21.64
C VAL A 459 -19.39 17.24 -22.57
N PRO A 460 -18.15 16.73 -22.42
CA PRO A 460 -17.06 17.10 -23.30
C PRO A 460 -17.33 16.66 -24.74
N LEU A 461 -17.08 17.54 -25.69
CA LEU A 461 -17.09 17.24 -27.12
C LEU A 461 -15.76 16.57 -27.48
N SER A 462 -15.82 15.28 -27.83
CA SER A 462 -14.63 14.43 -28.01
C SER A 462 -13.74 14.82 -29.19
N ASP A 463 -14.26 15.58 -30.14
CA ASP A 463 -13.65 15.89 -31.44
C ASP A 463 -13.42 17.39 -31.65
N ARG A 464 -13.70 18.23 -30.64
CA ARG A 464 -13.58 19.69 -30.76
C ARG A 464 -12.82 20.29 -29.60
N THR A 465 -11.94 21.22 -29.93
CA THR A 465 -11.23 22.07 -28.98
C THR A 465 -11.45 23.54 -29.34
N ALA A 466 -11.34 24.40 -28.33
CA ALA A 466 -11.29 25.84 -28.47
C ALA A 466 -9.97 26.32 -27.89
N ASN A 467 -9.16 27.00 -28.71
CA ASN A 467 -7.86 27.56 -28.30
C ASN A 467 -6.95 26.51 -27.64
N GLY A 468 -6.95 25.27 -28.17
CA GLY A 468 -6.12 24.16 -27.65
C GLY A 468 -6.74 23.41 -26.45
N TYR A 469 -7.89 23.84 -25.94
CA TYR A 469 -8.54 23.23 -24.77
C TYR A 469 -9.86 22.54 -25.10
N PRO A 470 -10.31 21.57 -24.28
CA PRO A 470 -11.59 20.91 -24.47
C PRO A 470 -12.78 21.88 -24.48
N ILE A 471 -13.82 21.52 -25.22
CA ILE A 471 -15.12 22.17 -25.19
C ILE A 471 -16.10 21.23 -24.52
N TRP A 472 -16.97 21.75 -23.67
CA TRP A 472 -18.11 21.00 -23.14
C TRP A 472 -19.42 21.60 -23.63
N GLU A 473 -20.35 20.75 -24.03
CA GLU A 473 -21.70 21.13 -24.47
C GLU A 473 -22.72 20.80 -23.37
N HIS A 474 -23.64 21.74 -23.13
CA HIS A 474 -24.74 21.57 -22.16
C HIS A 474 -25.75 20.53 -22.64
N THR A 475 -26.11 19.57 -21.78
CA THR A 475 -26.94 18.41 -22.17
C THR A 475 -28.43 18.71 -22.32
N ALA A 476 -28.95 19.76 -21.69
CA ALA A 476 -30.39 20.06 -21.70
C ALA A 476 -30.84 20.87 -22.92
N GLY A 477 -30.10 20.82 -24.03
CA GLY A 477 -30.46 21.47 -25.30
C GLY A 477 -30.36 23.00 -25.29
N SER A 478 -29.78 23.61 -24.25
CA SER A 478 -29.67 25.06 -24.09
C SER A 478 -28.69 25.73 -25.06
N ARG A 479 -28.06 24.96 -25.98
CA ARG A 479 -27.00 25.40 -26.91
C ARG A 479 -25.99 26.32 -26.22
N CYS A 480 -25.56 25.89 -25.04
CA CYS A 480 -24.53 26.54 -24.24
C CYS A 480 -23.27 25.67 -24.28
N TRP A 481 -22.12 26.30 -24.42
CA TRP A 481 -20.82 25.64 -24.40
C TRP A 481 -19.93 26.29 -23.36
N LEU A 482 -19.19 25.46 -22.61
CA LEU A 482 -18.07 25.88 -21.77
C LEU A 482 -16.78 25.64 -22.55
N TYR A 483 -15.94 26.66 -22.72
CA TYR A 483 -14.76 26.62 -23.57
C TYR A 483 -13.70 27.64 -23.12
N SER A 484 -12.45 27.46 -23.57
CA SER A 484 -11.39 28.45 -23.35
C SER A 484 -11.47 29.54 -24.41
N GLY A 485 -11.52 30.81 -24.01
CA GLY A 485 -11.48 31.97 -24.90
C GLY A 485 -10.08 32.28 -25.42
N ASN A 486 -9.98 33.14 -26.44
CA ASN A 486 -8.69 33.54 -27.03
C ASN A 486 -7.82 34.41 -26.11
N ASN A 487 -8.36 34.83 -24.97
CA ASN A 487 -7.67 35.52 -23.89
C ASN A 487 -7.29 34.59 -22.74
N GLY A 488 -7.40 33.27 -22.91
CA GLY A 488 -7.05 32.27 -21.90
C GLY A 488 -7.99 32.22 -20.70
N MET A 489 -9.21 32.77 -20.81
CA MET A 489 -10.24 32.68 -19.77
C MET A 489 -11.25 31.59 -20.11
N TRP A 490 -11.80 30.90 -19.09
CA TRP A 490 -12.92 29.99 -19.29
C TRP A 490 -14.23 30.76 -19.48
N ILE A 491 -15.01 30.39 -20.50
CA ILE A 491 -16.21 31.11 -20.93
C ILE A 491 -17.35 30.13 -21.13
N ILE A 492 -18.55 30.49 -20.67
CA ILE A 492 -19.81 29.87 -21.08
C ILE A 492 -20.52 30.80 -22.06
N GLY A 493 -20.73 30.33 -23.29
CA GLY A 493 -21.31 31.10 -24.39
C GLY A 493 -22.39 30.32 -25.14
N GLY A 494 -23.17 31.03 -25.95
CA GLY A 494 -24.28 30.47 -26.73
C GLY A 494 -23.91 30.24 -28.20
N ASN A 495 -24.93 30.26 -29.07
CA ASN A 495 -24.75 30.05 -30.52
C ASN A 495 -23.82 31.07 -31.17
N ASP A 496 -23.76 32.28 -30.64
CA ASP A 496 -22.87 33.35 -31.10
C ASP A 496 -21.39 32.99 -30.89
N ALA A 497 -21.07 32.32 -29.79
CA ALA A 497 -19.73 31.79 -29.55
C ALA A 497 -19.40 30.66 -30.53
N ALA A 498 -20.32 29.71 -30.72
CA ALA A 498 -20.13 28.61 -31.67
C ALA A 498 -19.95 29.10 -33.11
N ALA A 499 -20.73 30.10 -33.55
CA ALA A 499 -20.62 30.72 -34.86
C ALA A 499 -19.28 31.44 -35.09
N LYS A 500 -18.64 31.90 -34.01
CA LYS A 500 -17.30 32.51 -34.02
C LYS A 500 -16.19 31.49 -33.76
N ASN A 501 -16.46 30.19 -33.88
CA ASN A 501 -15.52 29.12 -33.54
C ASN A 501 -14.88 29.30 -32.15
N PHE A 502 -15.67 29.80 -31.20
CA PHE A 502 -15.25 30.02 -29.81
C PHE A 502 -14.10 31.03 -29.65
N ALA A 503 -13.80 31.83 -30.68
CA ALA A 503 -12.84 32.93 -30.64
C ALA A 503 -13.45 34.17 -29.97
N CYS A 504 -13.85 34.02 -28.71
CA CYS A 504 -14.49 35.06 -27.91
C CYS A 504 -13.66 35.40 -26.68
N THR A 505 -13.72 36.66 -26.26
CA THR A 505 -13.08 37.14 -25.02
C THR A 505 -14.03 37.15 -23.83
N ARG A 506 -15.35 37.10 -24.08
CA ARG A 506 -16.41 37.07 -23.06
C ARG A 506 -17.60 36.25 -23.58
N GLY A 507 -18.38 35.71 -22.64
CA GLY A 507 -19.65 35.04 -22.90
C GLY A 507 -20.69 35.50 -21.88
N VAL A 508 -21.78 34.75 -21.74
CA VAL A 508 -22.82 35.04 -20.75
C VAL A 508 -22.36 34.80 -19.32
N ILE A 509 -21.38 33.90 -19.15
CA ILE A 509 -20.60 33.69 -17.93
C ILE A 509 -19.13 33.54 -18.33
N TYR A 510 -18.19 34.08 -17.57
CA TYR A 510 -16.76 33.83 -17.80
C TYR A 510 -15.96 33.94 -16.50
N CYS A 511 -14.83 33.24 -16.41
CA CYS A 511 -13.89 33.39 -15.32
C CYS A 511 -13.01 34.63 -15.57
N GLN A 512 -12.88 35.52 -14.58
CA GLN A 512 -12.13 36.77 -14.68
C GLN A 512 -10.61 36.55 -14.77
N ARG A 513 -10.11 35.38 -14.35
CA ARG A 513 -8.68 35.05 -14.36
C ARG A 513 -8.35 34.16 -15.56
N VAL A 514 -7.17 34.38 -16.13
CA VAL A 514 -6.56 33.45 -17.08
C VAL A 514 -6.35 32.10 -16.39
N HIS A 515 -6.60 31.01 -17.12
CA HIS A 515 -6.61 29.69 -16.52
C HIS A 515 -5.23 29.03 -16.48
N ASP A 516 -4.25 29.48 -17.27
CA ASP A 516 -2.88 28.94 -17.29
C ASP A 516 -2.83 27.40 -17.35
N GLY A 517 -3.61 26.83 -18.27
CA GLY A 517 -3.79 25.39 -18.41
C GLY A 517 -4.66 24.68 -17.35
N ARG A 518 -5.14 25.37 -16.31
CA ARG A 518 -6.07 24.78 -15.32
C ARG A 518 -7.43 24.52 -15.95
N THR A 519 -8.06 23.42 -15.57
CA THR A 519 -9.40 23.04 -15.99
C THR A 519 -10.47 23.90 -15.31
N PRO A 520 -11.69 24.02 -15.88
CA PRO A 520 -12.71 24.93 -15.37
C PRO A 520 -13.09 24.70 -13.89
N GLU A 521 -13.15 23.44 -13.45
CA GLU A 521 -13.49 23.07 -12.08
C GLU A 521 -12.45 23.50 -11.04
N LYS A 522 -11.23 23.79 -11.47
CA LYS A 522 -10.16 24.29 -10.61
C LYS A 522 -10.18 25.82 -10.46
N MET A 523 -11.09 26.50 -11.17
CA MET A 523 -11.24 27.95 -11.11
C MET A 523 -12.22 28.34 -9.99
N VAL A 524 -11.68 28.57 -8.79
CA VAL A 524 -12.48 28.94 -7.61
C VAL A 524 -12.68 30.47 -7.55
N GLY A 525 -13.91 30.92 -7.28
CA GLY A 525 -14.20 32.25 -6.73
C GLY A 525 -13.92 33.46 -7.62
N ASN A 526 -13.96 33.36 -8.95
CA ASN A 526 -13.66 34.47 -9.86
C ASN A 526 -14.55 34.46 -11.12
N TRP A 527 -15.84 34.11 -10.99
CA TRP A 527 -16.75 34.03 -12.12
C TRP A 527 -17.57 35.32 -12.25
N MET A 528 -17.75 35.77 -13.49
CA MET A 528 -18.57 36.92 -13.86
C MET A 528 -19.79 36.39 -14.61
N ARG A 529 -20.98 36.91 -14.30
CA ARG A 529 -22.20 36.63 -15.07
C ARG A 529 -22.78 37.90 -15.66
N LEU A 530 -23.42 37.77 -16.82
CA LEU A 530 -24.20 38.85 -17.41
C LEU A 530 -25.52 39.03 -16.64
N ASP A 531 -25.74 40.21 -16.08
CA ASP A 531 -26.94 40.60 -15.33
C ASP A 531 -27.58 41.83 -16.00
N GLY A 532 -28.57 41.59 -16.87
CA GLY A 532 -29.05 42.62 -17.80
C GLY A 532 -27.94 43.00 -18.79
N GLU A 533 -27.49 44.26 -18.74
CA GLU A 533 -26.44 44.79 -19.62
C GLU A 533 -25.04 44.83 -18.98
N LYS A 534 -24.92 44.49 -17.69
CA LYS A 534 -23.67 44.60 -16.94
C LYS A 534 -23.19 43.24 -16.46
N PHE A 535 -21.87 43.03 -16.49
CA PHE A 535 -21.28 41.88 -15.84
C PHE A 535 -21.13 42.13 -14.35
N ARG A 536 -21.53 41.15 -13.55
CA ARG A 536 -21.37 41.16 -12.09
C ARG A 536 -20.56 39.95 -11.66
N GLU A 537 -19.70 40.17 -10.68
CA GLU A 537 -19.00 39.10 -10.01
C GLU A 537 -20.01 38.21 -9.27
N ASP A 538 -19.84 36.91 -9.42
CA ASP A 538 -20.68 35.88 -8.82
C ASP A 538 -19.78 34.72 -8.37
N ALA A 539 -19.22 34.88 -7.18
CA ALA A 539 -18.39 33.86 -6.55
C ALA A 539 -19.16 32.57 -6.21
N ALA A 540 -20.49 32.58 -6.29
CA ALA A 540 -21.33 31.41 -6.04
C ALA A 540 -21.52 30.55 -7.31
N ILE A 541 -21.00 30.97 -8.45
CA ILE A 541 -20.89 30.09 -9.62
C ILE A 541 -19.83 29.04 -9.33
N VAL A 542 -20.24 27.78 -9.41
CA VAL A 542 -19.39 26.62 -9.19
C VAL A 542 -19.38 25.79 -10.46
N VAL A 543 -18.18 25.43 -10.91
CA VAL A 543 -17.96 24.38 -11.91
C VAL A 543 -17.33 23.21 -11.18
N SER A 544 -17.92 22.03 -11.28
CA SER A 544 -17.46 20.82 -10.57
C SER A 544 -17.47 19.61 -11.48
N THR A 545 -16.63 18.62 -11.18
CA THR A 545 -16.72 17.27 -11.77
C THR A 545 -17.77 16.40 -11.11
N ASP A 546 -18.17 16.76 -9.89
CA ASP A 546 -19.19 16.03 -9.14
C ASP A 546 -20.58 16.58 -9.45
N PRO A 547 -21.57 15.70 -9.69
CA PRO A 547 -22.95 16.14 -9.83
C PRO A 547 -23.38 16.85 -8.54
N PRO A 548 -24.13 17.97 -8.64
CA PRO A 548 -24.72 18.59 -7.48
C PRO A 548 -25.54 17.56 -6.72
N SER A 549 -25.27 17.44 -5.42
CA SER A 549 -26.06 16.60 -4.55
C SER A 549 -26.71 17.41 -3.43
N LEU A 550 -27.89 16.97 -3.01
CA LEU A 550 -28.52 17.41 -1.78
C LEU A 550 -28.69 16.21 -0.86
N HIS A 551 -28.66 16.45 0.45
CA HIS A 551 -28.92 15.41 1.43
C HIS A 551 -30.24 15.69 2.13
N VAL A 552 -31.22 14.81 1.96
CA VAL A 552 -32.53 14.90 2.61
C VAL A 552 -32.45 14.21 3.96
N LEU A 553 -32.78 14.95 5.01
CA LEU A 553 -32.90 14.42 6.37
C LEU A 553 -34.39 14.24 6.72
N CYS A 554 -34.75 13.04 7.16
CA CYS A 554 -36.12 12.67 7.53
C CYS A 554 -36.22 12.33 9.05
N PRO A 555 -36.03 13.30 9.96
CA PRO A 555 -35.85 13.02 11.39
C PRO A 555 -37.10 12.48 12.09
N ARG A 556 -38.31 12.63 11.52
CA ARG A 556 -39.59 12.28 12.17
C ARG A 556 -40.51 11.36 11.36
N GLY A 557 -40.02 10.71 10.29
CA GLY A 557 -40.81 9.77 9.49
C GLY A 557 -40.38 9.66 8.03
N GLN A 558 -40.81 8.58 7.34
CA GLN A 558 -40.47 8.24 5.94
C GLN A 558 -38.96 8.19 5.63
N GLN A 559 -38.22 7.37 6.39
CA GLN A 559 -36.77 7.17 6.20
C GLN A 559 -36.38 6.81 4.76
N ARG A 560 -37.28 6.15 4.01
CA ARG A 560 -37.08 5.85 2.59
C ARG A 560 -36.88 7.08 1.69
N CYS A 561 -37.38 8.25 2.11
CA CYS A 561 -37.22 9.52 1.40
C CYS A 561 -35.91 10.24 1.77
N GLY A 562 -35.23 9.79 2.83
CA GLY A 562 -33.94 10.35 3.25
C GLY A 562 -32.78 9.89 2.36
N GLY A 563 -31.65 10.57 2.49
CA GLY A 563 -30.40 10.23 1.80
C GLY A 563 -29.99 11.25 0.74
N GLU A 564 -28.99 10.88 -0.05
CA GLU A 564 -28.41 11.75 -1.07
C GLU A 564 -29.26 11.74 -2.36
N TYR A 565 -29.55 12.91 -2.93
CA TYR A 565 -30.18 13.07 -4.23
C TYR A 565 -29.27 13.83 -5.17
N LEU A 566 -29.13 13.35 -6.39
CA LEU A 566 -28.32 13.95 -7.46
C LEU A 566 -29.20 14.79 -8.37
N LEU A 567 -28.73 15.97 -8.75
CA LEU A 567 -29.43 16.82 -9.71
C LEU A 567 -29.50 16.12 -11.07
N LEU A 568 -30.71 16.02 -11.62
CA LEU A 568 -30.94 15.59 -12.99
C LEU A 568 -30.86 16.80 -13.93
N SER A 569 -30.45 16.51 -15.16
CA SER A 569 -30.47 17.49 -16.27
C SER A 569 -31.90 17.89 -16.66
N ASP A 570 -32.89 17.05 -16.31
CA ASP A 570 -34.32 17.30 -16.49
C ASP A 570 -34.80 18.45 -15.61
N ARG A 571 -35.63 19.31 -16.19
CA ARG A 571 -36.39 20.32 -15.44
C ARG A 571 -37.86 19.98 -15.49
N PHE A 572 -38.55 20.15 -14.37
CA PHE A 572 -40.00 20.03 -14.28
C PHE A 572 -40.56 21.39 -13.85
N ARG A 573 -41.48 21.95 -14.65
CA ARG A 573 -42.01 23.32 -14.43
C ARG A 573 -40.90 24.38 -14.25
N HIS A 574 -39.85 24.28 -15.08
CA HIS A 574 -38.62 25.11 -15.05
C HIS A 574 -37.75 24.99 -13.78
N GLN A 575 -38.16 24.17 -12.81
CA GLN A 575 -37.43 23.92 -11.57
C GLN A 575 -36.53 22.66 -11.70
N PRO A 576 -35.42 22.59 -10.94
CA PRO A 576 -34.54 21.42 -10.97
C PRO A 576 -35.26 20.17 -10.47
N VAL A 577 -34.95 19.03 -11.07
CA VAL A 577 -35.39 17.71 -10.58
C VAL A 577 -34.19 16.99 -9.99
N TRP A 578 -34.35 16.39 -8.81
CA TRP A 578 -33.28 15.61 -8.18
C TRP A 578 -33.70 14.15 -8.09
N LYS A 579 -32.76 13.20 -8.17
CA LYS A 579 -33.01 11.76 -8.07
C LYS A 579 -32.21 11.15 -6.93
N GLN A 580 -32.86 10.35 -6.10
CA GLN A 580 -32.21 9.66 -4.99
C GLN A 580 -31.09 8.73 -5.51
N ARG A 581 -29.91 8.84 -4.90
CA ARG A 581 -28.75 7.99 -5.22
C ARG A 581 -29.07 6.55 -4.84
N GLY A 582 -29.09 5.65 -5.83
CA GLY A 582 -29.46 4.25 -5.64
C GLY A 582 -30.97 3.98 -5.51
N GLY A 583 -31.83 5.00 -5.67
CA GLY A 583 -33.28 4.87 -5.55
C GLY A 583 -34.06 5.30 -6.80
N HIS A 584 -35.39 5.20 -6.70
CA HIS A 584 -36.35 5.64 -7.73
C HIS A 584 -37.06 6.95 -7.39
N LEU A 585 -36.83 7.48 -6.19
CA LEU A 585 -37.46 8.71 -5.74
C LEU A 585 -36.86 9.93 -6.43
N ARG A 586 -37.71 10.92 -6.66
CA ARG A 586 -37.30 12.21 -7.21
C ARG A 586 -37.84 13.37 -6.39
N ILE A 587 -37.09 14.45 -6.33
CA ILE A 587 -37.53 15.74 -5.78
C ILE A 587 -37.83 16.68 -6.94
N CYS A 588 -39.04 17.21 -7.00
CA CYS A 588 -39.44 18.21 -7.99
C CYS A 588 -40.42 19.21 -7.38
N THR A 589 -40.71 20.29 -8.10
CA THR A 589 -41.68 21.28 -7.64
C THR A 589 -43.11 20.91 -8.03
N GLY A 590 -43.97 20.71 -7.04
CA GLY A 590 -45.39 20.43 -7.16
C GLY A 590 -46.21 21.61 -7.72
N SER A 591 -47.50 21.39 -7.95
CA SER A 591 -48.37 22.35 -8.66
C SER A 591 -48.58 23.64 -7.87
N ALA A 592 -48.51 23.54 -6.55
CA ALA A 592 -48.56 24.64 -5.61
C ALA A 592 -47.19 25.28 -5.31
N GLY A 593 -46.12 24.93 -6.04
CA GLY A 593 -44.79 25.51 -5.85
C GLY A 593 -43.96 24.92 -4.70
N ALA A 594 -44.48 23.92 -3.99
CA ALA A 594 -43.75 23.22 -2.93
C ALA A 594 -42.79 22.16 -3.52
N TRP A 595 -41.69 21.88 -2.83
CA TRP A 595 -40.78 20.78 -3.18
C TRP A 595 -41.36 19.45 -2.69
N GLU A 596 -41.54 18.50 -3.59
CA GLU A 596 -42.20 17.23 -3.31
C GLU A 596 -41.28 16.06 -3.68
N VAL A 597 -41.22 15.05 -2.81
CA VAL A 597 -40.59 13.75 -3.09
C VAL A 597 -41.64 12.83 -3.70
N ILE A 598 -41.46 12.46 -4.96
CA ILE A 598 -42.36 11.58 -5.71
C ILE A 598 -41.66 10.26 -6.05
N ASN A 599 -42.46 9.23 -6.30
CA ASN A 599 -41.97 7.98 -6.87
C ASN A 599 -42.10 8.04 -8.40
N GLY A 600 -41.03 7.75 -9.15
CA GLY A 600 -41.12 7.75 -10.62
C GLY A 600 -40.91 9.13 -11.28
N THR A 601 -41.31 9.26 -12.55
CA THR A 601 -41.11 10.47 -13.38
C THR A 601 -42.31 11.40 -13.25
N PRO A 602 -42.10 12.72 -13.03
CA PRO A 602 -43.20 13.67 -13.04
C PRO A 602 -43.81 13.74 -14.46
N LYS A 603 -45.14 13.67 -14.57
CA LYS A 603 -45.88 13.76 -15.83
C LYS A 603 -46.73 15.03 -15.85
N GLU A 604 -46.65 15.81 -16.91
CA GLU A 604 -47.59 16.92 -17.13
C GLU A 604 -48.97 16.36 -17.54
N GLY A 605 -50.01 16.63 -16.75
CA GLY A 605 -51.40 16.33 -17.12
C GLY A 605 -51.96 14.94 -16.76
N GLY A 606 -51.23 14.12 -16.00
CA GLY A 606 -51.74 12.86 -15.42
C GLY A 606 -52.31 13.06 -14.01
N LEU A 607 -53.09 12.10 -13.50
CA LEU A 607 -53.41 11.98 -12.08
C LEU A 607 -52.08 12.01 -11.30
N GLU A 608 -51.77 13.14 -10.64
CA GLU A 608 -50.55 13.31 -9.85
C GLU A 608 -50.53 12.18 -8.80
N GLU A 609 -49.54 11.27 -8.89
CA GLU A 609 -49.27 10.35 -7.78
C GLU A 609 -49.08 11.19 -6.53
N GLN A 610 -49.78 10.85 -5.44
CA GLN A 610 -49.67 11.63 -4.20
C GLN A 610 -48.21 11.68 -3.76
N PRO A 611 -47.66 12.89 -3.49
CA PRO A 611 -46.28 13.03 -3.10
C PRO A 611 -46.05 12.27 -1.80
N LEU A 612 -44.93 11.55 -1.72
CA LEU A 612 -44.56 10.81 -0.51
C LEU A 612 -44.26 11.81 0.60
N LEU A 613 -43.49 12.85 0.29
CA LEU A 613 -43.11 13.92 1.20
C LEU A 613 -43.33 15.26 0.49
N ARG A 614 -43.76 16.27 1.22
CA ARG A 614 -43.94 17.64 0.76
C ARG A 614 -43.26 18.61 1.72
#